data_AF-A0A4U5V9B2-F1
#
_entry.id   AF-A0A4U5V9B2-F1
#
_cell.length_a   1.000
_cell.length_b   1.000
_cell.length_c   1.000
_cell.angle_alpha   90.00
_cell.angle_beta   90.00
_cell.angle_gamma   90.00
#
_symmetry.space_group_name_H-M   'P 1'
#
loop_
_entity.id
_entity.type
_entity.pdbx_description
1 polymer ?
#
loop_
_entity_poly.entity_id
_entity_poly.type
_entity_poly.pdbx_seq_one_letter_code
_entity_poly.pdbx_strand_id
1 'polypeptide(L)'
;MALNHLLRPLLCQSLVRQVRCPLVVTSRLSAPPLCPDTTRYPAACTRLYATKKSKAKAKGQSAKVNINSALVEDIINLDEVKGDMTAVLNALKDDFTRNLSIRTSPGALDHIVVTTQDGKFPLNQLGQISMKSPQLIMVNMSSFPEATEAASRALRESSMNLNPEVDGTIIKVPVPKVTREHRENLARLAKQFSNKAKDSLRRVRSNSIAEVKKAKEGHSEDVIRLVEKQIQQLSDNIAVDIDKQLAAKTKELLG
;
A
#
# COMPACT_ATOMS: atom_id res chain seq x y z
N MET A 1 3.89 -64.02 8.12
CA MET A 1 5.03 -63.19 7.65
C MET A 1 4.90 -61.87 8.40
N ALA A 2 5.71 -61.57 9.44
CA ALA A 2 7.17 -61.47 9.48
C ALA A 2 7.68 -60.31 8.59
N LEU A 3 8.44 -59.31 9.06
CA LEU A 3 9.30 -59.22 10.26
C LEU A 3 9.20 -57.88 11.01
N ASN A 4 9.64 -57.85 12.27
CA ASN A 4 9.92 -56.64 13.05
C ASN A 4 11.37 -56.14 12.81
N HIS A 5 11.67 -54.88 13.17
CA HIS A 5 12.77 -54.40 14.03
C HIS A 5 12.92 -52.86 13.83
N LEU A 6 12.86 -51.99 14.85
CA LEU A 6 13.79 -51.73 15.97
C LEU A 6 15.18 -51.21 15.55
N LEU A 7 15.43 -49.90 15.72
CA LEU A 7 16.37 -49.36 16.73
C LEU A 7 16.37 -47.81 16.79
N ARG A 8 17.18 -47.23 17.70
CA ARG A 8 17.14 -45.81 18.15
C ARG A 8 18.58 -45.17 18.12
N PRO A 9 18.83 -43.93 18.61
CA PRO A 9 19.86 -43.04 18.04
C PRO A 9 21.22 -43.06 18.76
N LEU A 10 22.24 -42.43 18.15
CA LEU A 10 23.40 -41.90 18.85
C LEU A 10 23.85 -40.51 18.37
N LEU A 11 24.06 -39.65 19.37
CA LEU A 11 24.99 -38.52 19.51
C LEU A 11 25.84 -38.05 18.30
N CYS A 12 25.85 -36.72 18.11
CA CYS A 12 27.10 -35.98 17.93
C CYS A 12 27.02 -34.65 18.71
N GLN A 13 28.16 -34.15 19.22
CA GLN A 13 28.24 -32.98 20.11
C GLN A 13 29.05 -31.85 19.48
N SER A 14 28.69 -30.57 19.68
CA SER A 14 29.67 -29.47 19.78
C SER A 14 29.11 -28.18 20.42
N LEU A 15 29.54 -27.95 21.66
CA LEU A 15 29.99 -26.65 22.21
C LEU A 15 29.19 -25.36 21.92
N VAL A 16 28.39 -25.03 22.93
CA VAL A 16 28.11 -23.67 23.41
C VAL A 16 29.32 -22.73 23.34
N ARG A 17 29.14 -21.51 22.81
CA ARG A 17 29.82 -20.32 23.37
C ARG A 17 29.04 -19.00 23.17
N GLN A 18 28.30 -18.59 24.19
CA GLN A 18 28.06 -17.15 24.44
C GLN A 18 29.37 -16.49 24.89
N VAL A 19 29.48 -15.15 24.77
CA VAL A 19 29.63 -14.22 25.92
C VAL A 19 29.96 -12.79 25.45
N ARG A 20 29.07 -11.86 25.85
CA ARG A 20 29.23 -10.43 26.24
C ARG A 20 30.35 -9.55 25.64
N CYS A 21 29.93 -8.36 25.22
CA CYS A 21 30.72 -7.14 25.31
C CYS A 21 30.92 -6.70 26.78
N PRO A 22 32.07 -6.12 27.15
CA PRO A 22 32.22 -5.26 28.33
C PRO A 22 32.35 -3.77 27.96
N LEU A 23 31.91 -2.86 28.85
CA LEU A 23 31.98 -1.40 28.66
C LEU A 23 32.28 -0.73 30.01
N VAL A 24 33.56 -0.40 30.24
CA VAL A 24 34.12 0.29 31.44
C VAL A 24 35.37 1.07 30.94
N VAL A 25 35.65 2.38 31.11
CA VAL A 25 35.27 3.47 32.05
C VAL A 25 36.30 3.68 33.20
N THR A 26 36.90 4.88 33.25
CA THR A 26 37.95 5.39 34.20
C THR A 26 39.37 4.78 34.08
N SER A 27 40.48 5.42 34.51
CA SER A 27 40.86 6.87 34.58
C SER A 27 42.35 7.06 34.96
N ARG A 28 42.86 8.31 34.84
CA ARG A 28 44.06 8.94 35.49
C ARG A 28 45.49 8.73 34.93
N LEU A 29 46.06 9.87 34.52
CA LEU A 29 47.43 10.41 34.78
C LEU A 29 48.69 9.53 34.63
N SER A 30 49.59 9.95 33.73
CA SER A 30 50.88 10.59 34.11
C SER A 30 51.60 11.21 32.88
N ALA A 31 52.52 12.14 33.10
CA ALA A 31 53.33 12.87 32.10
C ALA A 31 54.45 13.69 32.80
N PRO A 32 55.45 14.26 32.09
CA PRO A 32 55.75 14.18 30.65
C PRO A 32 56.90 13.17 30.34
N PRO A 33 58.21 13.47 30.16
CA PRO A 33 58.96 14.74 30.17
C PRO A 33 59.24 15.33 28.76
N LEU A 34 60.34 16.08 28.60
CA LEU A 34 60.78 16.88 27.45
C LEU A 34 61.90 16.20 26.63
N CYS A 35 61.91 16.44 25.31
CA CYS A 35 63.08 16.98 24.58
C CYS A 35 62.66 17.52 23.20
N PRO A 36 63.32 18.55 22.64
CA PRO A 36 62.96 19.16 21.36
C PRO A 36 63.79 18.63 20.18
N ASP A 37 63.23 18.62 18.96
CA ASP A 37 64.03 18.86 17.76
C ASP A 37 63.23 19.41 16.57
N THR A 38 63.88 20.14 15.68
CA THR A 38 63.23 20.95 14.63
C THR A 38 63.20 20.22 13.29
N THR A 39 62.18 19.40 13.05
CA THR A 39 61.92 18.81 11.73
C THR A 39 60.89 19.61 10.94
N ARG A 40 61.27 19.99 9.70
CA ARG A 40 60.44 20.79 8.79
C ARG A 40 59.28 19.95 8.25
N TYR A 41 58.04 20.32 8.58
CA TYR A 41 56.87 19.77 7.89
C TYR A 41 56.93 20.14 6.39
N PRO A 42 56.83 19.17 5.46
CA PRO A 42 56.64 19.50 4.05
C PRO A 42 55.26 20.14 3.87
N ALA A 43 55.20 21.22 3.08
CA ALA A 43 53.95 21.93 2.83
C ALA A 43 52.94 21.02 2.11
N ALA A 44 51.93 20.55 2.85
CA ALA A 44 50.85 19.75 2.29
C ALA A 44 50.08 20.60 1.27
N CYS A 45 50.24 20.30 -0.01
CA CYS A 45 49.54 20.98 -1.10
C CYS A 45 48.04 20.64 -1.06
N THR A 46 47.30 21.40 -0.27
CA THR A 46 45.86 21.22 -0.04
C THR A 46 45.11 21.48 -1.33
N ARG A 47 44.75 20.41 -2.04
CA ARG A 47 43.89 20.46 -3.22
C ARG A 47 42.50 20.95 -2.81
N LEU A 48 42.26 22.25 -2.98
CA LEU A 48 40.94 22.86 -2.82
C LEU A 48 40.02 22.32 -3.92
N TYR A 49 39.28 21.25 -3.60
CA TYR A 49 38.22 20.74 -4.46
C TYR A 49 37.14 21.81 -4.62
N ALA A 50 36.99 22.34 -5.84
CA ALA A 50 35.97 23.31 -6.17
C ALA A 50 34.59 22.72 -5.89
N THR A 51 33.94 23.20 -4.82
CA THR A 51 32.55 22.85 -4.52
C THR A 51 31.67 23.35 -5.65
N LYS A 52 31.19 22.44 -6.50
CA LYS A 52 30.23 22.78 -7.56
C LYS A 52 29.01 23.40 -6.88
N LYS A 53 28.89 24.73 -6.98
CA LYS A 53 27.78 25.53 -6.45
C LYS A 53 26.49 24.81 -6.78
N SER A 54 25.83 24.27 -5.76
CA SER A 54 24.63 23.47 -5.94
C SER A 54 23.55 24.38 -6.51
N LYS A 55 23.35 24.31 -7.83
CA LYS A 55 22.09 24.73 -8.45
C LYS A 55 21.02 23.83 -7.85
N ALA A 56 20.45 24.27 -6.73
CA ALA A 56 19.27 23.68 -6.16
C ALA A 56 18.27 23.56 -7.30
N LYS A 57 17.96 22.33 -7.69
CA LYS A 57 17.09 22.06 -8.83
C LYS A 57 15.68 22.39 -8.36
N ALA A 58 15.34 23.68 -8.42
CA ALA A 58 14.02 24.18 -8.15
C ALA A 58 13.04 23.28 -8.91
N LYS A 59 11.94 22.90 -8.26
CA LYS A 59 10.84 22.21 -8.95
C LYS A 59 10.26 23.21 -9.95
N GLY A 60 10.86 23.25 -11.14
CA GLY A 60 10.27 23.89 -12.28
C GLY A 60 8.91 23.24 -12.47
N GLN A 61 7.86 24.03 -12.27
CA GLN A 61 6.57 23.69 -12.83
C GLN A 61 6.83 23.44 -14.31
N SER A 62 6.52 22.23 -14.78
CA SER A 62 6.52 21.92 -16.19
C SER A 62 5.68 23.00 -16.86
N ALA A 63 6.30 23.80 -17.73
CA ALA A 63 5.62 24.94 -18.36
C ALA A 63 4.30 24.44 -18.95
N LYS A 64 3.18 25.08 -18.58
CA LYS A 64 1.85 24.66 -18.99
C LYS A 64 1.83 24.67 -20.52
N VAL A 65 1.80 23.49 -21.15
CA VAL A 65 1.94 23.34 -22.60
C VAL A 65 0.65 23.78 -23.27
N ASN A 66 0.55 25.09 -23.46
CA ASN A 66 -0.59 25.80 -24.02
C ASN A 66 -0.48 25.73 -25.55
N ILE A 67 -1.22 24.82 -26.17
CA ILE A 67 -1.22 24.54 -27.61
C ILE A 67 -2.66 24.53 -28.10
N ASN A 68 -2.84 24.95 -29.34
CA ASN A 68 -4.11 24.87 -30.08
C ASN A 68 -4.58 23.40 -30.12
N SER A 69 -5.71 23.09 -29.47
CA SER A 69 -6.14 21.70 -29.27
C SER A 69 -6.44 20.97 -30.57
N ALA A 70 -7.02 21.66 -31.55
CA ALA A 70 -7.33 21.15 -32.89
C ALA A 70 -6.13 20.48 -33.60
N LEU A 71 -4.91 21.03 -33.46
CA LEU A 71 -3.69 20.45 -34.07
C LEU A 71 -3.20 19.17 -33.39
N VAL A 72 -3.86 18.75 -32.30
CA VAL A 72 -3.54 17.53 -31.55
C VAL A 72 -4.70 16.53 -31.63
N GLU A 73 -5.94 17.01 -31.68
CA GLU A 73 -7.16 16.22 -31.91
C GLU A 73 -7.04 15.39 -33.20
N ASP A 74 -6.49 15.96 -34.29
CA ASP A 74 -6.21 15.25 -35.55
C ASP A 74 -5.22 14.06 -35.42
N ILE A 75 -4.38 14.04 -34.37
CA ILE A 75 -3.31 13.04 -34.17
C ILE A 75 -3.71 11.99 -33.14
N ILE A 76 -4.33 12.41 -32.02
CA ILE A 76 -4.86 11.50 -31.01
C ILE A 76 -5.94 12.17 -30.14
N ASN A 77 -6.97 11.40 -29.80
CA ASN A 77 -8.01 11.80 -28.86
C ASN A 77 -7.43 11.94 -27.43
N LEU A 78 -6.91 13.13 -27.09
CA LEU A 78 -6.34 13.39 -25.76
C LEU A 78 -7.35 13.13 -24.62
N ASP A 79 -8.64 13.29 -24.85
CA ASP A 79 -9.67 13.05 -23.83
C ASP A 79 -9.96 11.56 -23.59
N GLU A 80 -9.77 10.69 -24.58
CA GLU A 80 -9.77 9.22 -24.38
C GLU A 80 -8.55 8.80 -23.54
N VAL A 81 -7.36 9.33 -23.87
CA VAL A 81 -6.13 9.09 -23.09
C VAL A 81 -6.25 9.59 -21.65
N LYS A 82 -6.90 10.75 -21.43
CA LYS A 82 -7.26 11.22 -20.07
C LYS A 82 -8.24 10.26 -19.39
N GLY A 83 -9.27 9.82 -20.12
CA GLY A 83 -10.25 8.82 -19.68
C GLY A 83 -9.57 7.58 -19.10
N ASP A 84 -8.75 6.90 -19.90
CA ASP A 84 -7.99 5.71 -19.50
C ASP A 84 -7.10 5.95 -18.28
N MET A 85 -6.36 7.06 -18.25
CA MET A 85 -5.52 7.39 -17.09
C MET A 85 -6.35 7.65 -15.82
N THR A 86 -7.54 8.24 -15.92
CA THR A 86 -8.45 8.41 -14.77
C THR A 86 -9.16 7.10 -14.39
N ALA A 87 -9.42 6.19 -15.34
CA ALA A 87 -9.95 4.86 -15.06
C ALA A 87 -8.96 4.03 -14.22
N VAL A 88 -7.66 4.08 -14.53
CA VAL A 88 -6.59 3.49 -13.70
C VAL A 88 -6.59 4.06 -12.27
N LEU A 89 -6.80 5.38 -12.12
CA LEU A 89 -6.87 6.03 -10.82
C LEU A 89 -8.14 5.63 -10.04
N ASN A 90 -9.28 5.47 -10.71
CA ASN A 90 -10.53 5.04 -10.09
C ASN A 90 -10.49 3.56 -9.67
N ALA A 91 -9.94 2.67 -10.50
CA ALA A 91 -9.70 1.27 -10.12
C ALA A 91 -8.83 1.16 -8.84
N LEU A 92 -7.83 2.03 -8.67
CA LEU A 92 -7.03 2.08 -7.44
C LEU A 92 -7.85 2.50 -6.21
N LYS A 93 -8.81 3.43 -6.35
CA LYS A 93 -9.74 3.81 -5.25
C LYS A 93 -10.63 2.62 -4.86
N ASP A 94 -11.13 1.87 -5.84
CA ASP A 94 -11.97 0.70 -5.61
C ASP A 94 -11.18 -0.42 -4.92
N ASP A 95 -9.97 -0.72 -5.39
CA ASP A 95 -9.04 -1.67 -4.75
C ASP A 95 -8.76 -1.26 -3.31
N PHE A 96 -8.51 0.03 -3.04
CA PHE A 96 -8.31 0.54 -1.68
C PHE A 96 -9.56 0.41 -0.81
N THR A 97 -10.74 0.68 -1.36
CA THR A 97 -12.01 0.65 -0.60
C THR A 97 -12.42 -0.78 -0.26
N ARG A 98 -12.17 -1.73 -1.17
CA ARG A 98 -12.49 -3.16 -0.99
C ARG A 98 -11.50 -3.89 -0.08
N ASN A 99 -10.20 -3.62 -0.20
CA ASN A 99 -9.16 -4.46 0.42
C ASN A 99 -8.48 -3.85 1.67
N LEU A 100 -8.63 -2.55 1.95
CA LEU A 100 -7.82 -1.85 2.96
C LEU A 100 -8.63 -1.24 4.12
N SER A 101 -9.80 -1.79 4.45
CA SER A 101 -10.54 -1.33 5.64
C SER A 101 -9.89 -1.82 6.94
N ILE A 102 -9.63 -0.88 7.85
CA ILE A 102 -9.17 -1.15 9.23
C ILE A 102 -10.33 -1.58 10.13
N ARG A 103 -11.56 -1.19 9.76
CA ARG A 103 -12.74 -1.27 10.62
C ARG A 103 -13.78 -2.15 9.94
N THR A 104 -14.35 -3.08 10.69
CA THR A 104 -15.64 -3.69 10.34
C THR A 104 -16.72 -2.62 10.47
N SER A 105 -17.02 -1.95 9.36
CA SER A 105 -18.25 -1.15 9.24
C SER A 105 -19.46 -2.08 9.29
N PRO A 106 -20.65 -1.61 9.73
CA PRO A 106 -21.86 -2.44 9.69
C PRO A 106 -22.11 -3.00 8.28
N GLY A 107 -21.93 -2.16 7.25
CA GLY A 107 -22.03 -2.52 5.83
C GLY A 107 -21.12 -3.66 5.33
N ALA A 108 -20.10 -4.06 6.11
CA ALA A 108 -19.29 -5.24 5.78
C ALA A 108 -20.01 -6.56 6.11
N LEU A 109 -21.02 -6.54 6.98
CA LEU A 109 -21.85 -7.69 7.33
C LEU A 109 -23.07 -7.83 6.40
N ASP A 110 -23.53 -6.75 5.78
CA ASP A 110 -24.68 -6.73 4.85
C ASP A 110 -24.58 -7.77 3.73
N HIS A 111 -23.36 -8.01 3.24
CA HIS A 111 -23.07 -8.93 2.13
C HIS A 111 -23.00 -10.41 2.56
N ILE A 112 -23.11 -10.71 3.85
CA ILE A 112 -23.07 -12.10 4.36
C ILE A 112 -24.41 -12.77 4.01
N VAL A 113 -24.34 -13.84 3.21
CA VAL A 113 -25.51 -14.60 2.78
C VAL A 113 -25.87 -15.64 3.84
N VAL A 114 -27.05 -15.47 4.45
CA VAL A 114 -27.65 -16.43 5.36
C VAL A 114 -28.48 -17.43 4.54
N THR A 115 -28.43 -18.71 4.90
CA THR A 115 -29.32 -19.74 4.34
C THR A 115 -30.40 -20.05 5.38
N THR A 116 -31.64 -19.65 5.10
CA THR A 116 -32.83 -19.98 5.90
C THR A 116 -33.56 -21.18 5.27
N GLN A 117 -34.74 -21.54 5.78
CA GLN A 117 -35.54 -22.64 5.22
C GLN A 117 -36.12 -22.25 3.84
N ASP A 118 -36.44 -20.98 3.66
CA ASP A 118 -37.11 -20.40 2.48
C ASP A 118 -36.15 -20.06 1.34
N GLY A 119 -34.83 -20.02 1.61
CA GLY A 119 -33.83 -19.71 0.59
C GLY A 119 -32.53 -19.12 1.13
N LYS A 120 -31.90 -18.26 0.32
CA LYS A 120 -30.64 -17.59 0.63
C LYS A 120 -30.82 -16.08 0.53
N PHE A 121 -30.60 -15.38 1.63
CA PHE A 121 -30.85 -13.94 1.76
C PHE A 121 -29.63 -13.23 2.39
N PRO A 122 -29.29 -12.00 1.95
CA PRO A 122 -28.28 -11.20 2.62
C PRO A 122 -28.76 -10.78 4.01
N LEU A 123 -27.85 -10.71 4.98
CA LEU A 123 -28.17 -10.43 6.39
C LEU A 123 -28.97 -9.13 6.59
N ASN A 124 -28.71 -8.10 5.77
CA ASN A 124 -29.42 -6.80 5.79
C ASN A 124 -30.93 -6.92 5.45
N GLN A 125 -31.38 -7.97 4.76
CA GLN A 125 -32.81 -8.22 4.53
C GLN A 125 -33.50 -8.94 5.70
N LEU A 126 -32.75 -9.66 6.54
CA LEU A 126 -33.31 -10.47 7.62
C LEU A 126 -33.32 -9.75 8.97
N GLY A 127 -32.40 -8.81 9.20
CA GLY A 127 -32.29 -8.09 10.47
C GLY A 127 -31.56 -6.75 10.37
N GLN A 128 -31.83 -5.86 11.32
CA GLN A 128 -31.27 -4.52 11.35
C GLN A 128 -29.87 -4.53 11.96
N ILE A 129 -28.85 -4.18 11.18
CA ILE A 129 -27.45 -4.10 11.63
C ILE A 129 -27.19 -2.70 12.22
N SER A 130 -26.66 -2.65 13.45
CA SER A 130 -26.43 -1.42 14.21
C SER A 130 -25.08 -1.45 14.94
N MET A 131 -24.35 -0.33 15.00
CA MET A 131 -23.06 -0.25 15.69
C MET A 131 -23.23 0.45 17.05
N LYS A 132 -23.21 -0.31 18.17
CA LYS A 132 -23.22 0.29 19.52
C LYS A 132 -21.84 0.76 19.98
N SER A 133 -20.78 0.11 19.51
CA SER A 133 -19.39 0.45 19.85
C SER A 133 -18.46 0.08 18.69
N PRO A 134 -17.31 0.76 18.50
CA PRO A 134 -16.30 0.35 17.52
C PRO A 134 -15.73 -1.07 17.71
N GLN A 135 -16.05 -1.75 18.81
CA GLN A 135 -15.69 -3.15 19.11
C GLN A 135 -16.91 -4.08 19.24
N LEU A 136 -18.15 -3.57 19.09
CA LEU A 136 -19.37 -4.36 19.24
C LEU A 136 -20.48 -3.85 18.30
N ILE A 137 -20.78 -4.68 17.30
CA ILE A 137 -21.92 -4.52 16.40
C ILE A 137 -23.09 -5.36 16.97
N MET A 138 -24.33 -4.90 16.80
CA MET A 138 -25.55 -5.61 17.15
C MET A 138 -26.42 -5.78 15.92
N VAL A 139 -26.82 -7.01 15.64
CA VAL A 139 -27.80 -7.35 14.59
C VAL A 139 -29.11 -7.73 15.28
N ASN A 140 -30.17 -6.99 15.00
CA ASN A 140 -31.50 -7.22 15.58
C ASN A 140 -32.32 -8.06 14.59
N MET A 141 -32.59 -9.32 14.92
CA MET A 141 -33.32 -10.29 14.08
C MET A 141 -34.82 -10.34 14.43
N SER A 142 -35.38 -9.27 14.98
CA SER A 142 -36.76 -9.23 15.51
C SER A 142 -37.86 -9.45 14.47
N SER A 143 -37.53 -9.34 13.18
CA SER A 143 -38.38 -9.66 12.04
C SER A 143 -38.49 -11.16 11.74
N PHE A 144 -37.44 -11.93 12.02
CA PHE A 144 -37.31 -13.35 11.65
C PHE A 144 -36.54 -14.11 12.76
N PRO A 145 -37.16 -14.35 13.93
CA PRO A 145 -36.47 -14.93 15.08
C PRO A 145 -35.90 -16.33 14.80
N GLU A 146 -36.59 -17.15 14.01
CA GLU A 146 -36.12 -18.46 13.52
C GLU A 146 -34.85 -18.38 12.64
N ALA A 147 -34.60 -17.24 11.97
CA ALA A 147 -33.37 -17.03 11.20
C ALA A 147 -32.14 -16.72 12.06
N THR A 148 -32.29 -16.48 13.37
CA THR A 148 -31.20 -16.04 14.26
C THR A 148 -30.06 -17.06 14.35
N GLU A 149 -30.37 -18.35 14.48
CA GLU A 149 -29.34 -19.41 14.49
C GLU A 149 -28.58 -19.48 13.16
N ALA A 150 -29.30 -19.44 12.03
CA ALA A 150 -28.70 -19.44 10.71
C ALA A 150 -27.79 -18.21 10.48
N ALA A 151 -28.22 -17.03 10.93
CA ALA A 151 -27.43 -15.81 10.89
C ALA A 151 -26.15 -15.93 11.74
N SER A 152 -26.24 -16.48 12.96
CA SER A 152 -25.08 -16.71 13.82
C SER A 152 -24.06 -17.68 13.19
N ARG A 153 -24.54 -18.69 12.46
CA ARG A 153 -23.71 -19.66 11.75
C ARG A 153 -23.01 -19.01 10.55
N ALA A 154 -23.76 -18.29 9.71
CA ALA A 154 -23.22 -17.55 8.57
C ALA A 154 -22.20 -16.47 8.98
N LEU A 155 -22.40 -15.79 10.12
CA LEU A 155 -21.44 -14.85 10.68
C LEU A 155 -20.12 -15.53 11.10
N ARG A 156 -20.20 -16.74 11.68
CA ARG A 156 -19.02 -17.54 12.09
C ARG A 156 -18.28 -18.17 10.89
N GLU A 157 -19.02 -18.60 9.87
CA GLU A 157 -18.48 -19.15 8.61
C GLU A 157 -17.96 -18.05 7.65
N SER A 158 -18.25 -16.78 7.92
CA SER A 158 -17.78 -15.66 7.12
C SER A 158 -16.25 -15.52 7.14
N SER A 159 -15.70 -14.92 6.08
CA SER A 159 -14.25 -14.64 5.95
C SER A 159 -13.67 -13.74 7.06
N MET A 160 -14.52 -13.10 7.86
CA MET A 160 -14.10 -12.30 9.02
C MET A 160 -13.84 -13.12 10.29
N ASN A 161 -14.20 -14.41 10.33
CA ASN A 161 -13.93 -15.32 11.47
C ASN A 161 -14.41 -14.76 12.84
N LEU A 162 -15.59 -14.14 12.85
CA LEU A 162 -16.15 -13.49 14.05
C LEU A 162 -16.86 -14.53 14.93
N ASN A 163 -16.85 -14.32 16.25
CA ASN A 163 -17.59 -15.18 17.18
C ASN A 163 -18.83 -14.45 17.71
N PRO A 164 -20.02 -14.62 17.09
CA PRO A 164 -21.24 -14.01 17.57
C PRO A 164 -21.74 -14.63 18.89
N GLU A 165 -22.28 -13.78 19.76
CA GLU A 165 -23.05 -14.14 20.96
C GLU A 165 -24.53 -13.82 20.69
N VAL A 166 -25.45 -14.71 21.09
CA VAL A 166 -26.89 -14.61 20.76
C VAL A 166 -27.71 -14.42 22.05
N ASP A 167 -28.35 -13.27 22.18
CA ASP A 167 -29.30 -12.92 23.24
C ASP A 167 -30.74 -12.97 22.69
N GLY A 168 -31.30 -14.17 22.52
CA GLY A 168 -32.66 -14.35 21.98
C GLY A 168 -32.76 -13.87 20.52
N THR A 169 -33.35 -12.69 20.29
CA THR A 169 -33.49 -12.08 18.94
C THR A 169 -32.38 -11.09 18.58
N ILE A 170 -31.38 -10.90 19.45
CA ILE A 170 -30.26 -9.98 19.24
C ILE A 170 -28.97 -10.78 19.09
N ILE A 171 -28.18 -10.51 18.06
CA ILE A 171 -26.83 -11.05 17.89
C ILE A 171 -25.81 -9.95 18.17
N LYS A 172 -25.00 -10.11 19.22
CA LYS A 172 -23.80 -9.30 19.45
C LYS A 172 -22.65 -9.88 18.63
N VAL A 173 -21.96 -9.03 17.89
CA VAL A 173 -20.77 -9.38 17.11
C VAL A 173 -19.57 -8.60 17.66
N PRO A 174 -18.76 -9.20 18.56
CA PRO A 174 -17.54 -8.58 19.05
C PRO A 174 -16.48 -8.54 17.95
N VAL A 175 -15.98 -7.34 17.65
CA VAL A 175 -14.94 -7.12 16.63
C VAL A 175 -13.57 -7.11 17.31
N PRO A 176 -12.62 -7.98 16.93
CA PRO A 176 -11.31 -8.03 17.54
C PRO A 176 -10.50 -6.75 17.27
N LYS A 177 -9.66 -6.35 18.24
CA LYS A 177 -8.80 -5.18 18.10
C LYS A 177 -7.70 -5.43 17.07
N VAL A 178 -7.72 -4.70 15.95
CA VAL A 178 -6.66 -4.71 14.95
C VAL A 178 -5.30 -4.38 15.56
N THR A 179 -4.34 -5.32 15.42
CA THR A 179 -2.97 -5.14 15.91
C THR A 179 -2.19 -4.18 15.02
N ARG A 180 -1.07 -3.66 15.55
CA ARG A 180 -0.13 -2.84 14.78
C ARG A 180 0.42 -3.59 13.56
N GLU A 181 0.75 -4.87 13.73
CA GLU A 181 1.25 -5.73 12.65
C GLU A 181 0.23 -5.87 11.50
N HIS A 182 -1.06 -5.99 11.82
CA HIS A 182 -2.12 -6.03 10.81
C HIS A 182 -2.19 -4.70 10.03
N ARG A 183 -2.15 -3.55 10.72
CA ARG A 183 -2.11 -2.22 10.08
C ARG A 183 -0.87 -2.05 9.18
N GLU A 184 0.30 -2.51 9.62
CA GLU A 184 1.53 -2.49 8.80
C GLU A 184 1.43 -3.41 7.58
N ASN A 185 0.76 -4.56 7.69
CA ASN A 185 0.48 -5.44 6.55
C ASN A 185 -0.52 -4.82 5.55
N LEU A 186 -1.58 -4.16 6.02
CA LEU A 186 -2.46 -3.37 5.14
C LEU A 186 -1.68 -2.26 4.41
N ALA A 187 -0.76 -1.57 5.08
CA ALA A 187 0.07 -0.53 4.45
C ALA A 187 1.02 -1.11 3.38
N ARG A 188 1.56 -2.33 3.59
CA ARG A 188 2.33 -3.07 2.57
C ARG A 188 1.46 -3.41 1.35
N LEU A 189 0.23 -3.88 1.55
CA LEU A 189 -0.73 -4.16 0.48
C LEU A 189 -1.10 -2.89 -0.30
N ALA A 190 -1.36 -1.77 0.39
CA ALA A 190 -1.62 -0.46 -0.22
C ALA A 190 -0.50 -0.04 -1.19
N LYS A 191 0.77 -0.30 -0.82
CA LYS A 191 1.92 -0.05 -1.69
C LYS A 191 1.94 -0.97 -2.91
N GLN A 192 1.58 -2.25 -2.78
CA GLN A 192 1.49 -3.19 -3.90
C GLN A 192 0.42 -2.76 -4.92
N PHE A 193 -0.79 -2.41 -4.48
CA PHE A 193 -1.85 -1.89 -5.36
C PHE A 193 -1.41 -0.58 -6.07
N SER A 194 -0.76 0.33 -5.34
CA SER A 194 -0.21 1.57 -5.92
C SER A 194 0.85 1.31 -7.00
N ASN A 195 1.69 0.28 -6.82
CA ASN A 195 2.67 -0.12 -7.83
C ASN A 195 1.97 -0.70 -9.07
N LYS A 196 0.97 -1.60 -8.89
CA LYS A 196 0.15 -2.12 -10.00
C LYS A 196 -0.51 -0.99 -10.81
N ALA A 197 -1.11 0.00 -10.16
CA ALA A 197 -1.72 1.14 -10.82
C ALA A 197 -0.69 1.99 -11.60
N LYS A 198 0.52 2.18 -11.07
CA LYS A 198 1.62 2.85 -11.79
C LYS A 198 2.10 2.05 -13.01
N ASP A 199 2.08 0.72 -12.96
CA ASP A 199 2.41 -0.12 -14.10
C ASP A 199 1.30 -0.14 -15.16
N SER A 200 0.02 -0.08 -14.77
CA SER A 200 -1.09 0.16 -15.70
C SER A 200 -0.98 1.54 -16.37
N LEU A 201 -0.70 2.60 -15.60
CA LEU A 201 -0.48 3.96 -16.13
C LEU A 201 0.69 4.00 -17.13
N ARG A 202 1.78 3.26 -16.84
CA ARG A 202 2.91 3.09 -17.77
C ARG A 202 2.50 2.40 -19.06
N ARG A 203 1.61 1.41 -19.03
CA ARG A 203 1.08 0.73 -20.23
C ARG A 203 0.26 1.69 -21.08
N VAL A 204 -0.76 2.36 -20.51
CA VAL A 204 -1.59 3.36 -21.21
C VAL A 204 -0.70 4.40 -21.89
N ARG A 205 0.20 5.05 -21.14
CA ARG A 205 1.14 6.04 -21.69
C ARG A 205 2.02 5.48 -22.83
N SER A 206 2.45 4.23 -22.73
CA SER A 206 3.31 3.61 -23.76
C SER A 206 2.53 3.26 -25.03
N ASN A 207 1.26 2.88 -24.91
CA ASN A 207 0.37 2.64 -26.04
C ASN A 207 0.10 3.95 -26.79
N SER A 208 -0.33 5.01 -26.09
CA SER A 208 -0.59 6.32 -26.71
C SER A 208 0.67 6.91 -27.37
N ILE A 209 1.86 6.72 -26.78
CA ILE A 209 3.13 7.12 -27.41
C ILE A 209 3.45 6.25 -28.64
N ALA A 210 3.06 4.97 -28.67
CA ALA A 210 3.21 4.12 -29.85
C ALA A 210 2.24 4.49 -30.97
N GLU A 211 1.02 4.94 -30.65
CA GLU A 211 0.05 5.47 -31.61
C GLU A 211 0.50 6.81 -32.22
N VAL A 212 0.91 7.78 -31.40
CA VAL A 212 1.54 9.03 -31.88
C VAL A 212 2.78 8.76 -32.75
N LYS A 213 3.49 7.65 -32.51
CA LYS A 213 4.64 7.24 -33.33
C LYS A 213 4.27 6.60 -34.67
N LYS A 214 3.05 6.06 -34.84
CA LYS A 214 2.54 5.58 -36.13
C LYS A 214 2.06 6.75 -37.01
N ALA A 215 1.44 7.77 -36.41
CA ALA A 215 0.98 8.97 -37.11
C ALA A 215 2.12 9.85 -37.70
N LYS A 216 3.40 9.49 -37.47
CA LYS A 216 4.56 10.30 -37.85
C LYS A 216 4.68 10.61 -39.34
N GLU A 217 4.19 9.73 -40.20
CA GLU A 217 4.39 9.85 -41.65
C GLU A 217 3.50 10.95 -42.28
N GLY A 218 2.54 11.51 -41.54
CA GLY A 218 1.65 12.60 -41.99
C GLY A 218 1.85 13.96 -41.31
N HIS A 219 2.73 14.09 -40.31
CA HIS A 219 2.80 15.30 -39.46
C HIS A 219 4.23 15.79 -39.17
N SER A 220 4.36 17.09 -38.89
CA SER A 220 5.65 17.71 -38.53
C SER A 220 6.18 17.19 -37.19
N GLU A 221 7.48 16.86 -37.16
CA GLU A 221 8.18 16.36 -35.96
C GLU A 221 7.94 17.20 -34.71
N ASP A 222 7.86 18.53 -34.84
CA ASP A 222 7.68 19.39 -33.68
C ASP A 222 6.27 19.28 -33.08
N VAL A 223 5.23 19.02 -33.88
CA VAL A 223 3.89 18.74 -33.35
C VAL A 223 3.92 17.42 -32.57
N ILE A 224 4.50 16.37 -33.16
CA ILE A 224 4.65 15.06 -32.50
C ILE A 224 5.40 15.16 -31.16
N ARG A 225 6.52 15.90 -31.14
CA ARG A 225 7.31 16.16 -29.92
C ARG A 225 6.55 17.00 -28.88
N LEU A 226 5.49 17.70 -29.26
CA LEU A 226 4.62 18.44 -28.35
C LEU A 226 3.49 17.55 -27.79
N VAL A 227 2.90 16.68 -28.61
CA VAL A 227 1.91 15.67 -28.14
C VAL A 227 2.57 14.68 -27.16
N GLU A 228 3.77 14.19 -27.46
CA GLU A 228 4.54 13.34 -26.52
C GLU A 228 4.76 14.03 -25.16
N LYS A 229 5.00 15.35 -25.15
CA LYS A 229 5.13 16.14 -23.91
C LYS A 229 3.80 16.29 -23.17
N GLN A 230 2.68 16.48 -23.87
CA GLN A 230 1.36 16.57 -23.24
C GLN A 230 0.95 15.24 -22.60
N ILE A 231 1.11 14.12 -23.31
CA ILE A 231 0.86 12.76 -22.77
C ILE A 231 1.73 12.50 -21.53
N GLN A 232 2.99 12.92 -21.55
CA GLN A 232 3.87 12.83 -20.39
C GLN A 232 3.41 13.72 -19.22
N GLN A 233 3.00 14.96 -19.45
CA GLN A 233 2.46 15.84 -18.40
C GLN A 233 1.18 15.28 -17.77
N LEU A 234 0.26 14.73 -18.56
CA LEU A 234 -0.95 14.04 -18.05
C LEU A 234 -0.57 12.85 -17.17
N SER A 235 0.36 12.01 -17.63
CA SER A 235 0.85 10.85 -16.86
C SER A 235 1.55 11.26 -15.56
N ASP A 236 2.33 12.35 -15.55
CA ASP A 236 3.00 12.83 -14.32
C ASP A 236 2.01 13.37 -13.30
N ASN A 237 0.96 14.07 -13.75
CA ASN A 237 -0.13 14.55 -12.87
C ASN A 237 -0.86 13.37 -12.19
N ILE A 238 -1.25 12.36 -12.97
CA ILE A 238 -1.94 11.16 -12.45
C ILE A 238 -1.01 10.33 -11.55
N ALA A 239 0.29 10.25 -11.86
CA ALA A 239 1.27 9.60 -10.98
C ALA A 239 1.42 10.30 -9.62
N VAL A 240 1.37 11.64 -9.60
CA VAL A 240 1.33 12.46 -8.38
C VAL A 240 0.04 12.21 -7.58
N ASP A 241 -1.11 12.10 -8.25
CA ASP A 241 -2.38 11.82 -7.57
C ASP A 241 -2.45 10.40 -7.01
N ILE A 242 -1.86 9.40 -7.67
CA ILE A 242 -1.67 8.06 -7.11
C ILE A 242 -0.85 8.11 -5.81
N ASP A 243 0.25 8.88 -5.77
CA ASP A 243 1.04 9.04 -4.55
C ASP A 243 0.30 9.82 -3.45
N LYS A 244 -0.55 10.81 -3.79
CA LYS A 244 -1.45 11.46 -2.82
C LYS A 244 -2.44 10.47 -2.20
N GLN A 245 -3.08 9.63 -3.02
CA GLN A 245 -4.05 8.63 -2.54
C GLN A 245 -3.37 7.58 -1.64
N LEU A 246 -2.19 7.09 -2.05
CA LEU A 246 -1.37 6.20 -1.21
C LEU A 246 -0.98 6.86 0.12
N ALA A 247 -0.54 8.12 0.11
CA ALA A 247 -0.17 8.84 1.33
C ALA A 247 -1.37 9.05 2.27
N ALA A 248 -2.53 9.41 1.73
CA ALA A 248 -3.78 9.55 2.48
C ALA A 248 -4.19 8.22 3.12
N LYS A 249 -4.26 7.14 2.36
CA LYS A 249 -4.60 5.80 2.89
C LYS A 249 -3.55 5.27 3.86
N THR A 250 -2.26 5.50 3.64
CA THR A 250 -1.20 5.10 4.60
C THR A 250 -1.34 5.84 5.93
N LYS A 251 -1.72 7.12 5.90
CA LYS A 251 -2.01 7.90 7.13
C LYS A 251 -3.28 7.39 7.84
N GLU A 252 -4.30 7.00 7.09
CA GLU A 252 -5.52 6.36 7.63
C GLU A 252 -5.18 5.03 8.32
N LEU A 253 -4.38 4.17 7.68
CA LEU A 253 -3.98 2.85 8.17
C LEU A 253 -3.09 2.89 9.42
N LEU A 254 -2.20 3.88 9.54
CA LEU A 254 -1.20 3.95 10.62
C LEU A 254 -1.53 4.98 11.73
N GLY A 255 -2.63 5.74 11.60
CA GLY A 255 -3.12 6.70 12.58
C GLY A 255 -3.94 6.13 13.74
#